data_AF-A0A380CGY8-F1
#
_entry.id   AF-A0A380CGY8-F1
#
_cell.length_a   1.000
_cell.length_b   1.000
_cell.length_c   1.000
_cell.angle_alpha   90.00
_cell.angle_beta   90.00
_cell.angle_gamma   90.00
#
_symmetry.space_group_name_H-M   'P 1'
#
loop_
_entity.id
_entity.type
_entity.pdbx_description
1 polymer ?
#
loop_
_entity_poly.entity_id
_entity_poly.type
_entity_poly.pdbx_seq_one_letter_code
_entity_poly.pdbx_strand_id
1 'polypeptide(L)' 'MAPKKYGFSFSWKRASGLTAAKQSFTRKTGIPTTKRSVEQKIGKLLLKTLFGKK' A
#
# COMPACT_ATOMS: atom_id res chain seq x y z
N MET A 1 -21.57 -33.18 2.07
CA MET A 1 -20.32 -33.03 1.28
C MET A 1 -20.40 -31.71 0.52
N ALA A 2 -19.85 -30.62 1.07
CA ALA A 2 -19.99 -29.27 0.50
C ALA A 2 -18.87 -28.98 -0.52
N PRO A 3 -19.14 -28.26 -1.62
CA PRO A 3 -18.15 -28.03 -2.66
C PRO A 3 -17.01 -27.15 -2.13
N LYS A 4 -15.79 -27.70 -2.13
CA LYS A 4 -14.55 -26.96 -1.86
C LYS A 4 -14.25 -26.04 -3.04
N LYS A 5 -14.98 -24.92 -3.12
CA LYS A 5 -14.68 -23.84 -4.06
C LYS A 5 -13.34 -23.25 -3.63
N TYR A 6 -12.28 -23.53 -4.40
CA TYR A 6 -10.97 -22.92 -4.20
C TYR A 6 -11.16 -21.40 -4.09
N GLY A 7 -10.92 -20.86 -2.89
CA GLY A 7 -11.25 -19.48 -2.49
C GLY A 7 -10.33 -18.43 -3.09
N PHE A 8 -10.10 -18.49 -4.40
CA PHE A 8 -9.30 -17.51 -5.12
C PHE A 8 -10.23 -16.58 -5.88
N SER A 9 -10.68 -15.52 -5.23
CA SER A 9 -11.37 -14.42 -5.90
C SER A 9 -10.36 -13.68 -6.77
N PHE A 10 -10.37 -13.98 -8.07
CA PHE A 10 -9.58 -13.26 -9.06
C PHE A 10 -9.94 -11.77 -8.98
N SER A 11 -8.94 -10.92 -8.76
CA SER A 11 -9.12 -9.48 -8.64
C SER A 11 -8.25 -8.82 -9.69
N TRP A 12 -8.85 -7.94 -10.48
CA TRP A 12 -8.15 -7.22 -11.54
C TRP A 12 -6.98 -6.38 -11.01
N LYS A 13 -7.06 -5.93 -9.74
CA LYS A 13 -5.98 -5.21 -9.05
C LYS A 13 -4.73 -6.08 -8.79
N ARG A 14 -4.89 -7.42 -8.70
CA ARG A 14 -3.76 -8.36 -8.65
C ARG A 14 -3.19 -8.61 -10.05
N ALA A 15 -4.07 -8.73 -11.06
CA ALA A 15 -3.66 -8.95 -12.44
C ALA A 15 -2.91 -7.75 -13.05
N SER A 16 -3.29 -6.52 -12.67
CA SER A 16 -2.57 -5.30 -13.08
C SER A 16 -1.24 -5.06 -12.35
N GLY A 17 -0.82 -5.99 -11.48
CA GLY A 17 0.47 -5.91 -10.78
C GLY A 17 0.56 -4.85 -9.68
N LEU A 18 -0.50 -4.05 -9.45
CA LEU A 18 -0.51 -2.98 -8.45
C LEU A 18 -0.27 -3.52 -7.02
N THR A 19 -0.77 -4.72 -6.74
CA THR A 19 -0.51 -5.42 -5.46
C THR A 19 0.95 -5.86 -5.33
N ALA A 20 1.53 -6.43 -6.39
CA ALA A 20 2.92 -6.89 -6.38
C ALA A 20 3.91 -5.72 -6.26
N ALA A 21 3.65 -4.62 -6.97
CA ALA A 21 4.44 -3.40 -6.88
C ALA A 21 4.46 -2.85 -5.44
N LYS A 22 3.28 -2.72 -4.80
CA LYS A 22 3.17 -2.32 -3.40
C LYS A 22 3.97 -3.24 -2.49
N GLN A 23 3.79 -4.56 -2.64
CA GLN A 23 4.44 -5.55 -1.78
C GLN A 23 5.96 -5.59 -1.95
N SER A 24 6.46 -5.41 -3.18
CA SER A 24 7.88 -5.30 -3.47
C SER A 24 8.49 -4.06 -2.82
N PHE A 25 7.78 -2.93 -2.83
CA PHE A 25 8.21 -1.70 -2.16
C PHE A 25 8.24 -1.89 -0.64
N THR A 26 7.23 -2.52 -0.05
CA THR A 26 7.21 -2.84 1.40
C THR A 26 8.37 -3.74 1.80
N ARG A 27 8.67 -4.77 1.00
CA ARG A 27 9.76 -5.71 1.30
C ARG A 27 11.14 -5.06 1.14
N LYS A 28 11.31 -4.19 0.15
CA LYS A 28 12.58 -3.49 -0.11
C LYS A 28 12.85 -2.37 0.89
N THR A 29 11.83 -1.61 1.26
CA THR A 29 11.98 -0.44 2.15
C THR A 29 11.67 -0.71 3.61
N GLY A 30 11.07 -1.87 3.94
CA GLY A 30 10.64 -2.23 5.30
C GLY A 30 9.49 -1.37 5.86
N ILE A 31 9.07 -0.35 5.11
CA ILE A 31 8.05 0.61 5.50
C ILE A 31 6.71 0.09 4.99
N PRO A 32 5.76 -0.29 5.88
CA PRO A 32 4.41 -0.63 5.47
C PRO A 32 3.77 0.58 4.79
N THR A 33 3.72 0.60 3.46
CA THR A 33 2.91 1.55 2.67
C THR A 33 1.43 1.20 2.77
N THR A 34 0.94 1.07 4.00
CA THR A 34 -0.48 1.12 4.30
C THR A 34 -0.96 2.54 4.01
N LYS A 35 -2.23 2.69 3.59
CA LYS A 35 -2.80 4.01 3.30
C LYS A 35 -2.51 5.00 4.44
N ARG A 36 -2.71 4.56 5.68
CA ARG A 36 -2.44 5.32 6.91
C ARG A 36 -0.98 5.79 7.05
N SER A 37 0.01 4.94 6.78
CA SER A 37 1.42 5.34 6.93
C SER A 37 1.86 6.30 5.83
N VAL A 38 1.36 6.11 4.61
CA VAL A 38 1.58 7.03 3.48
C VAL A 38 0.92 8.38 3.76
N GLU A 39 -0.33 8.39 4.23
CA GLU A 39 -1.06 9.60 4.65
C GLU A 39 -0.31 10.36 5.75
N GLN A 40 0.23 9.67 6.77
CA GLN A 40 1.02 10.30 7.83
C GLN A 40 2.34 10.87 7.31
N LYS A 41 3.04 10.18 6.40
CA LYS A 41 4.29 10.68 5.81
C LYS A 41 4.05 11.88 4.91
N ILE A 42 3.04 11.80 4.05
CA ILE A 42 2.63 12.91 3.19
C ILE A 42 2.15 14.09 4.04
N GLY A 43 1.34 13.86 5.07
CA GLY A 43 0.90 14.90 6.00
C GLY A 43 2.06 15.60 6.69
N LYS A 44 3.05 14.84 7.20
CA LYS A 44 4.28 15.42 7.76
C LYS A 44 5.08 16.20 6.72
N LEU A 45 5.17 15.70 5.48
CA LEU A 45 5.87 16.38 4.39
C LEU A 45 5.18 17.70 4.05
N LEU A 46 3.85 17.69 3.88
CA LEU A 46 3.04 18.86 3.60
C LEU A 46 3.12 19.89 4.74
N LEU A 47 2.98 19.44 5.99
CA LEU A 47 3.14 20.32 7.15
C LEU A 47 4.56 20.91 7.21
N LYS A 48 5.59 20.13 6.91
CA LYS A 48 6.97 20.63 6.86
C LYS A 48 7.22 21.57 5.67
N THR A 49 6.58 21.37 4.53
CA THR A 49 6.72 22.30 3.39
C THR A 49 5.93 23.58 3.58
N LEU A 50 4.78 23.52 4.27
CA LEU A 50 3.90 24.67 4.49
C LEU A 50 4.31 25.48 5.74
N PHE A 51 4.62 24.80 6.85
CA PHE A 51 4.95 25.42 8.14
C PHE A 51 6.41 25.26 8.53
N GLY A 52 7.20 24.42 7.85
CA GLY A 52 8.62 24.21 8.15
C GLY A 52 9.55 25.18 7.43
N LYS A 53 9.07 26.39 7.13
CA LYS A 53 9.96 27.52 6.82
C LYS A 53 10.74 27.88 8.09
N LYS A 54 12.02 28.22 7.92
CA LYS A 54 12.82 28.93 8.92
C LYS A 54 12.03 30.06 9.57
#